data_AF-A0A223AR80-F1
#
_entry.id   AF-A0A223AR80-F1
#
_cell.length_a   1.000
_cell.length_b   1.000
_cell.length_c   1.000
_cell.angle_alpha   90.00
_cell.angle_beta   90.00
_cell.angle_gamma   90.00
#
_symmetry.space_group_name_H-M   'P 1'
#
loop_
_entity.id
_entity.type
_entity.pdbx_description
1 polymer ?
#
loop_
_entity_poly.entity_id
_entity_poly.type
_entity_poly.pdbx_seq_one_letter_code
_entity_poly.pdbx_strand_id
1 'polypeptide(L)'
;MAYYNEQASYFINLAVFRLYEEIGLFDSLKSVNYTVKNLKDTFGVSGRLDSEYYQEKYDRLFEKLSDNNCDKLSNLVTIKKSIEPGSESYQTKGTPFIRIQNLTKFGLTDTSIYLSENEFKDCIRPKKDTILLSKDGSVGTAYKVNKDEDIITSSAILHLDVKDKRVLPDYLTLVLNSVAVKMQAEKDAGGSIINHWKKSEIENVIIPIITKEKQEQISQLLIESENLRSESKSILEKAVKSVEMAIECGENKAVAYLNA
;
A
#
# COMPACT_ATOMS: atom_id res chain seq x y z
N MET A 1 -20.69 15.45 2.05
CA MET A 1 -19.27 15.06 1.95
C MET A 1 -18.54 15.17 3.29
N ALA A 2 -18.63 16.28 4.03
CA ALA A 2 -17.97 16.44 5.34
C ALA A 2 -18.32 15.33 6.37
N TYR A 3 -19.61 15.03 6.55
CA TYR A 3 -20.07 14.00 7.51
C TYR A 3 -19.45 12.61 7.30
N TYR A 4 -19.46 12.09 6.07
CA TYR A 4 -18.89 10.76 5.79
C TYR A 4 -17.36 10.75 5.92
N ASN A 5 -16.70 11.86 5.59
CA ASN A 5 -15.26 12.01 5.83
C ASN A 5 -14.96 12.00 7.34
N GLU A 6 -15.74 12.70 8.15
CA GLU A 6 -15.60 12.70 9.61
C GLU A 6 -15.81 11.31 10.21
N GLN A 7 -16.84 10.58 9.76
CA GLN A 7 -17.07 9.21 10.21
C GLN A 7 -15.94 8.26 9.81
N ALA A 8 -15.46 8.34 8.57
CA ALA A 8 -14.34 7.52 8.11
C ALA A 8 -13.07 7.83 8.92
N SER A 9 -12.77 9.11 9.14
CA SER A 9 -11.67 9.55 10.00
C SER A 9 -11.83 9.05 11.43
N TYR A 10 -13.03 9.07 12.00
CA TYR A 10 -13.30 8.54 13.33
C TYR A 10 -12.95 7.06 13.45
N PHE A 11 -13.45 6.21 12.53
CA PHE A 11 -13.17 4.77 12.58
C PHE A 11 -11.71 4.44 12.34
N ILE A 12 -11.03 5.18 11.45
CA ILE A 12 -9.58 5.03 11.25
C ILE A 12 -8.84 5.38 12.55
N ASN A 13 -9.15 6.52 13.16
CA ASN A 13 -8.51 6.95 14.40
C ASN A 13 -8.78 5.97 15.54
N LEU A 14 -10.00 5.44 15.64
CA LEU A 14 -10.35 4.42 16.62
C LEU A 14 -9.55 3.13 16.40
N ALA A 15 -9.40 2.66 15.15
CA ALA A 15 -8.60 1.49 14.85
C ALA A 15 -7.12 1.69 15.19
N VAL A 16 -6.56 2.88 14.91
CA VAL A 16 -5.19 3.24 15.28
C VAL A 16 -5.03 3.30 16.81
N PHE A 17 -5.99 3.93 17.50
CA PHE A 17 -6.02 3.98 18.95
C PHE A 17 -6.04 2.57 19.55
N ARG A 18 -6.90 1.68 19.04
CA ARG A 18 -6.97 0.28 19.49
C ARG A 18 -5.66 -0.46 19.27
N LEU A 19 -5.00 -0.28 18.12
CA LEU A 19 -3.68 -0.85 17.91
C LEU A 19 -2.69 -0.36 18.97
N TYR A 20 -2.63 0.95 19.22
CA TYR A 20 -1.71 1.54 20.18
C TYR A 20 -1.98 1.09 21.61
N GLU A 21 -3.25 0.95 21.98
CA GLU A 21 -3.69 0.37 23.25
C GLU A 21 -3.21 -1.10 23.38
N GLU A 22 -3.41 -1.92 22.35
CA GLU A 22 -3.01 -3.34 22.36
C GLU A 22 -1.49 -3.54 22.44
N ILE A 23 -0.71 -2.67 21.77
CA ILE A 23 0.75 -2.64 21.91
C ILE A 23 1.21 -1.87 23.16
N GLY A 24 0.29 -1.56 24.07
CA GLY A 24 0.57 -0.99 25.38
C GLY A 24 1.12 0.43 25.35
N LEU A 25 1.07 1.16 24.23
CA LEU A 25 1.66 2.51 24.12
C LEU A 25 1.06 3.53 25.10
N PHE A 26 -0.10 3.24 25.70
CA PHE A 26 -0.72 4.06 26.73
C PHE A 26 -0.40 3.62 28.18
N ASP A 27 0.20 2.43 28.39
CA ASP A 27 0.43 1.83 29.72
C ASP A 27 1.45 2.63 30.55
N SER A 28 2.28 3.43 29.89
CA SER A 28 3.30 4.27 30.51
C SER A 28 3.18 5.71 30.03
N LEU A 29 2.29 6.50 30.64
CA LEU A 29 2.23 7.95 30.46
C LEU A 29 3.47 8.71 30.98
N LYS A 30 4.51 8.00 31.45
CA LYS A 30 5.80 8.61 31.77
C LYS A 30 6.45 9.04 30.46
N SER A 31 6.44 10.35 30.23
CA SER A 31 7.04 11.08 29.10
C SER A 31 8.56 10.96 29.08
N VAL A 32 9.08 9.74 28.94
CA VAL A 32 10.50 9.51 28.82
C VAL A 32 10.86 9.57 27.35
N ASN A 33 11.35 10.73 26.89
CA ASN A 33 11.76 10.95 25.49
C ASN A 33 13.09 10.29 25.13
N TYR A 34 13.48 9.23 25.84
CA TYR A 34 14.71 8.50 25.60
C TYR A 34 14.48 7.01 25.74
N THR A 35 15.24 6.22 24.97
CA THR A 35 15.27 4.77 25.11
C THR A 35 16.68 4.35 25.47
N VAL A 36 16.84 3.56 26.53
CA VAL A 36 18.13 3.01 26.94
C VAL A 36 18.29 1.63 26.34
N LYS A 37 19.36 1.43 25.56
CA LYS A 37 19.68 0.15 24.94
C LYS A 37 21.12 -0.23 25.21
N ASN A 38 21.36 -1.52 25.45
CA ASN A 38 22.72 -2.03 25.59
C ASN A 38 23.40 -2.05 24.21
N LEU A 39 24.65 -1.57 24.13
CA LEU A 39 25.41 -1.51 22.88
C LEU A 39 25.61 -2.89 22.24
N LYS A 40 25.84 -3.93 23.05
CA LYS A 40 26.03 -5.31 22.59
C LYS A 40 24.78 -5.86 21.90
N ASP A 41 23.62 -5.57 22.47
CA ASP A 41 22.33 -6.09 21.99
C ASP A 41 21.70 -5.20 20.90
N THR A 42 22.33 -4.07 20.55
CA THR A 42 21.88 -3.14 19.52
C THR A 42 22.89 -2.98 18.40
N PHE A 43 23.88 -2.08 18.54
CA PHE A 43 24.90 -1.85 17.53
C PHE A 43 25.64 -3.14 17.15
N GLY A 44 25.93 -4.00 18.14
CA GLY A 44 26.55 -5.30 17.90
C GLY A 44 25.72 -6.27 17.05
N VAL A 45 24.41 -6.04 16.93
CA VAL A 45 23.48 -6.88 16.15
C VAL A 45 23.08 -6.21 14.84
N SER A 46 22.68 -4.94 14.88
CA SER A 46 22.11 -4.21 13.75
C SER A 46 23.13 -3.37 12.97
N GLY A 47 24.25 -3.00 13.59
CA GLY A 47 25.19 -2.00 13.08
C GLY A 47 24.66 -0.56 13.07
N ARG A 48 23.48 -0.29 13.64
CA ARG A 48 22.82 1.03 13.64
C ARG A 48 23.00 1.79 14.95
N LEU A 49 23.08 3.11 14.88
CA LEU A 49 23.22 4.02 16.03
C LEU A 49 22.18 5.16 16.03
N ASP A 50 21.31 5.22 15.02
CA ASP A 50 20.25 6.22 14.93
C ASP A 50 19.13 5.95 15.94
N SER A 51 18.70 7.00 16.63
CA SER A 51 17.72 6.91 17.74
C SER A 51 16.34 6.46 17.28
N GLU A 52 15.99 6.81 16.05
CA GLU A 52 14.72 6.56 15.42
C GLU A 52 14.45 5.07 15.33
N TYR A 53 15.47 4.26 15.02
CA TYR A 53 15.40 2.80 14.92
C TYR A 53 15.08 2.11 16.24
N TYR A 54 15.47 2.70 17.37
CA TYR A 54 15.39 2.11 18.71
C TYR A 54 14.21 2.61 19.54
N GLN A 55 13.23 3.26 18.92
CA GLN A 55 12.02 3.69 19.62
C GLN A 55 11.26 2.49 20.21
N GLU A 56 10.81 2.65 21.45
CA GLU A 56 10.10 1.61 22.22
C GLU A 56 8.83 1.10 21.53
N LYS A 57 8.16 1.96 20.74
CA LYS A 57 6.96 1.58 19.96
C LYS A 57 7.19 0.36 19.07
N TYR A 58 8.41 0.16 18.60
CA TYR A 58 8.77 -0.98 17.78
C TYR A 58 8.95 -2.26 18.59
N ASP A 59 9.63 -2.18 19.73
CA ASP A 59 9.84 -3.36 20.58
C ASP A 59 8.49 -3.94 21.03
N ARG A 60 7.59 -3.06 21.50
CA ARG A 60 6.24 -3.45 21.94
C ARG A 60 5.42 -4.04 20.81
N LEU A 61 5.55 -3.51 19.59
CA LEU A 61 4.92 -4.09 18.41
C LEU A 61 5.43 -5.52 18.15
N PHE A 62 6.75 -5.73 18.13
CA PHE A 62 7.32 -7.04 17.86
C PHE A 62 7.04 -8.07 18.97
N GLU A 63 6.99 -7.64 20.23
CA GLU A 63 6.56 -8.47 21.36
C GLU A 63 5.14 -9.02 21.11
N LYS A 64 4.18 -8.12 20.84
CA LYS A 64 2.79 -8.53 20.55
C LYS A 64 2.66 -9.37 19.29
N LEU A 65 3.43 -9.09 18.24
CA LEU A 65 3.45 -9.93 17.04
C LEU A 65 4.00 -11.33 17.34
N SER A 66 4.99 -11.45 18.23
CA SER A 66 5.58 -12.74 18.60
C SER A 66 4.65 -13.63 19.43
N ASP A 67 3.73 -13.02 20.18
CA ASP A 67 2.69 -13.74 20.95
C ASP A 67 1.54 -14.24 20.07
N ASN A 68 1.46 -13.79 18.81
CA ASN A 68 0.38 -14.10 17.90
C ASN A 68 0.83 -15.01 16.76
N ASN A 69 -0.14 -15.64 16.09
CA ASN A 69 0.13 -16.41 14.89
C ASN A 69 0.55 -15.47 13.75
N CYS A 70 1.86 -15.37 13.52
CA CYS A 70 2.46 -14.54 12.49
C CYS A 70 3.45 -15.34 11.65
N ASP A 71 3.73 -14.84 10.44
CA ASP A 71 4.77 -15.39 9.58
C ASP A 71 5.49 -14.28 8.82
N LYS A 72 6.68 -14.58 8.29
CA LYS A 72 7.42 -13.65 7.44
C LYS A 72 6.75 -13.51 6.08
N LEU A 73 6.76 -12.30 5.53
CA LEU A 73 6.20 -12.03 4.21
C LEU A 73 6.80 -12.94 3.12
N SER A 74 8.11 -13.20 3.17
CA SER A 74 8.80 -14.12 2.25
C SER A 74 8.27 -15.56 2.25
N ASN A 75 7.67 -16.02 3.35
CA ASN A 75 7.02 -17.34 3.41
C ASN A 75 5.64 -17.32 2.75
N LEU A 76 4.97 -16.17 2.75
CA LEU A 76 3.60 -16.00 2.24
C LEU A 76 3.52 -15.67 0.75
N VAL A 77 4.54 -14.97 0.21
CA VAL A 77 4.53 -14.48 -1.16
C VAL A 77 5.81 -14.84 -1.93
N THR A 78 5.75 -14.69 -3.26
CA THR A 78 6.92 -14.57 -4.13
C THR A 78 7.11 -13.10 -4.47
N ILE A 79 8.31 -12.57 -4.21
CA ILE A 79 8.63 -11.15 -4.44
C ILE A 79 9.45 -11.01 -5.71
N LYS A 80 8.90 -10.29 -6.69
CA LYS A 80 9.57 -9.97 -7.96
C LYS A 80 9.80 -8.47 -8.07
N LYS A 81 10.96 -8.09 -8.59
CA LYS A 81 11.29 -6.71 -8.92
C LYS A 81 10.97 -6.48 -10.40
N SER A 82 10.40 -5.32 -10.71
CA SER A 82 10.25 -4.88 -12.10
C SER A 82 11.52 -4.19 -12.61
N ILE A 83 11.42 -3.37 -13.65
CA ILE A 83 12.54 -2.73 -14.33
C ILE A 83 12.69 -1.24 -14.02
N GLU A 84 13.88 -0.71 -14.20
CA GLU A 84 14.16 0.73 -14.15
C GLU A 84 14.80 1.16 -15.46
N PRO A 85 14.00 1.41 -16.52
CA PRO A 85 14.53 1.95 -17.76
C PRO A 85 14.93 3.40 -17.57
N GLY A 86 16.01 3.81 -18.21
CA GLY A 86 16.44 5.21 -18.21
C GLY A 86 15.43 6.11 -18.92
N SER A 87 15.49 7.42 -18.63
CA SER A 87 14.57 8.41 -19.19
C SER A 87 14.60 8.48 -20.71
N GLU A 88 15.70 8.05 -21.34
CA GLU A 88 15.88 7.91 -22.78
C GLU A 88 14.93 6.89 -23.42
N SER A 89 14.43 5.91 -22.66
CA SER A 89 13.46 4.93 -23.13
C SER A 89 12.02 5.44 -23.05
N TYR A 90 11.77 6.62 -22.46
CA TYR A 90 10.42 7.13 -22.24
C TYR A 90 9.80 7.67 -23.52
N GLN A 91 8.58 7.23 -23.80
CA GLN A 91 7.80 7.59 -24.98
C GLN A 91 6.42 8.10 -24.58
N THR A 92 5.70 8.66 -25.56
CA THR A 92 4.31 9.14 -25.38
C THR A 92 3.26 8.10 -25.81
N LYS A 93 3.70 6.93 -26.31
CA LYS A 93 2.86 5.81 -26.75
C LYS A 93 3.56 4.47 -26.47
N GLY A 94 2.79 3.39 -26.41
CA GLY A 94 3.27 2.02 -26.13
C GLY A 94 2.64 1.44 -24.87
N THR A 95 3.38 0.61 -24.14
CA THR A 95 2.91 0.06 -22.86
C THR A 95 3.03 1.12 -21.76
N PRO A 96 1.97 1.41 -20.97
CA PRO A 96 2.03 2.37 -19.88
C PRO A 96 3.10 2.01 -18.83
N PHE A 97 3.88 3.01 -18.41
CA PHE A 97 4.86 2.87 -17.35
C PHE A 97 4.38 3.51 -16.04
N ILE A 98 4.13 2.67 -15.04
CA ILE A 98 3.59 3.03 -13.73
C ILE A 98 4.74 3.23 -12.74
N ARG A 99 4.89 4.46 -12.26
CA ARG A 99 5.87 4.82 -11.23
C ARG A 99 5.20 4.95 -9.86
N ILE A 100 5.99 5.19 -8.81
CA ILE A 100 5.48 5.33 -7.43
C ILE A 100 4.35 6.36 -7.35
N GLN A 101 4.48 7.49 -8.06
CA GLN A 101 3.45 8.55 -8.08
C GLN A 101 2.09 8.09 -8.65
N ASN A 102 2.08 7.01 -9.44
CA ASN A 102 0.89 6.45 -10.05
C ASN A 102 0.25 5.36 -9.18
N LEU A 103 0.91 4.94 -8.08
CA LEU A 103 0.45 3.89 -7.20
C LEU A 103 -0.18 4.49 -5.94
N THR A 104 -1.43 4.16 -5.69
CA THR A 104 -2.14 4.50 -4.45
C THR A 104 -2.70 3.23 -3.82
N LYS A 105 -3.05 3.26 -2.53
CA LYS A 105 -3.78 2.15 -1.87
C LYS A 105 -5.17 1.85 -2.47
N PHE A 106 -5.60 2.70 -3.39
CA PHE A 106 -6.91 2.70 -4.01
C PHE A 106 -6.85 2.33 -5.50
N GLY A 107 -5.65 2.09 -6.04
CA GLY A 107 -5.46 1.74 -7.43
C GLY A 107 -4.38 2.56 -8.11
N LEU A 108 -4.36 2.40 -9.43
CA LEU A 108 -3.39 3.04 -10.31
C LEU A 108 -4.01 4.26 -10.97
N THR A 109 -3.23 5.33 -11.08
CA THR A 109 -3.60 6.51 -11.87
C THR A 109 -2.94 6.46 -13.24
N ASP A 110 -3.51 7.23 -14.17
CA ASP A 110 -2.96 7.36 -15.52
C ASP A 110 -1.52 7.86 -15.50
N THR A 111 -0.78 7.51 -16.54
CA THR A 111 0.61 7.91 -16.77
C THR A 111 0.74 8.57 -18.14
N SER A 112 1.63 9.55 -18.22
CA SER A 112 2.05 10.16 -19.47
C SER A 112 3.31 9.52 -20.06
N ILE A 113 3.87 8.51 -19.36
CA ILE A 113 5.11 7.86 -19.73
C ILE A 113 4.80 6.43 -20.17
N TYR A 114 5.31 6.09 -21.35
CA TYR A 114 5.13 4.79 -21.99
C TYR A 114 6.48 4.22 -22.39
N LEU A 115 6.53 2.91 -22.58
CA LEU A 115 7.71 2.17 -23.04
C LEU A 115 7.39 1.41 -24.33
N SER A 116 8.43 1.18 -25.12
CA SER A 116 8.34 0.40 -26.36
C SER A 116 7.83 -1.01 -26.09
N GLU A 117 6.70 -1.38 -26.69
CA GLU A 117 6.13 -2.73 -26.57
C GLU A 117 7.12 -3.81 -27.03
N ASN A 118 7.85 -3.56 -28.12
CA ASN A 118 8.78 -4.53 -28.69
C ASN A 118 10.03 -4.74 -27.83
N GLU A 119 10.57 -3.66 -27.25
CA GLU A 119 11.78 -3.70 -26.43
C GLU A 119 11.50 -4.32 -25.05
N PHE A 120 10.31 -4.03 -24.49
CA PHE A 120 9.92 -4.44 -23.14
C PHE A 120 8.81 -5.51 -23.13
N LYS A 121 8.72 -6.30 -24.22
CA LYS A 121 7.71 -7.36 -24.38
C LYS A 121 7.77 -8.43 -23.29
N ASP A 122 8.99 -8.79 -22.84
CA ASP A 122 9.22 -9.87 -21.89
C ASP A 122 9.23 -9.37 -20.43
N CYS A 123 8.97 -8.07 -20.20
CA CYS A 123 8.89 -7.51 -18.86
C CYS A 123 7.65 -8.01 -18.11
N ILE A 124 7.79 -8.17 -16.80
CA ILE A 124 6.69 -8.62 -15.95
C ILE A 124 5.49 -7.67 -16.05
N ARG A 125 4.30 -8.27 -16.19
CA ARG A 125 3.01 -7.60 -16.12
C ARG A 125 2.27 -8.09 -14.87
N PRO A 126 1.65 -7.21 -14.08
CA PRO A 126 0.88 -7.64 -12.92
C PRO A 126 -0.38 -8.37 -13.41
N LYS A 127 -0.65 -9.51 -12.78
CA LYS A 127 -1.86 -10.28 -13.05
C LYS A 127 -2.91 -9.98 -11.99
N LYS A 128 -4.12 -10.46 -12.22
CA LYS A 128 -5.14 -10.51 -11.18
C LYS A 128 -4.56 -11.11 -9.90
N ASP A 129 -4.86 -10.46 -8.77
CA ASP A 129 -4.43 -10.77 -7.42
C ASP A 129 -2.93 -10.58 -7.11
N THR A 130 -2.13 -10.12 -8.08
CA THR A 130 -0.78 -9.60 -7.78
C THR A 130 -0.90 -8.32 -6.93
N ILE A 131 -0.13 -8.26 -5.84
CA ILE A 131 -0.07 -7.07 -4.99
C ILE A 131 1.14 -6.23 -5.40
N LEU A 132 0.91 -4.96 -5.73
CA LEU A 132 1.94 -3.97 -6.00
C LEU A 132 2.30 -3.26 -4.69
N LEU A 133 3.57 -3.30 -4.29
CA LEU A 133 4.07 -2.68 -3.06
C LEU A 133 5.17 -1.66 -3.36
N SER A 134 5.00 -0.41 -2.93
CA SER A 134 6.06 0.60 -3.03
C SER A 134 7.18 0.35 -2.02
N LYS A 135 8.43 0.31 -2.51
CA LYS A 135 9.63 0.17 -1.67
C LYS A 135 10.49 1.43 -1.58
N ASP A 136 10.27 2.41 -2.45
CA ASP A 136 10.98 3.70 -2.44
C ASP A 136 10.01 4.87 -2.29
N GLY A 137 10.45 5.98 -1.70
CA GLY A 137 9.66 7.20 -1.56
C GLY A 137 8.50 7.01 -0.58
N SER A 138 7.27 6.87 -1.09
CA SER A 138 6.08 6.58 -0.28
C SER A 138 6.01 5.08 0.07
N VAL A 139 6.99 4.62 0.85
CA VAL A 139 7.18 3.21 1.24
C VAL A 139 5.95 2.63 1.93
N GLY A 140 5.60 1.38 1.61
CA GLY A 140 4.54 0.64 2.31
C GLY A 140 3.13 0.92 1.78
N THR A 141 3.00 1.51 0.60
CA THR A 141 1.71 1.61 -0.10
C THR A 141 1.50 0.34 -0.91
N ALA A 142 0.42 -0.39 -0.62
CA ALA A 142 0.08 -1.63 -1.31
C ALA A 142 -1.25 -1.52 -2.07
N TYR A 143 -1.33 -2.13 -3.24
CA TYR A 143 -2.57 -2.25 -4.02
C TYR A 143 -2.65 -3.62 -4.68
N LYS A 144 -3.80 -4.28 -4.57
CA LYS A 144 -4.08 -5.55 -5.24
C LYS A 144 -4.66 -5.27 -6.62
N VAL A 145 -4.07 -5.87 -7.64
CA VAL A 145 -4.53 -5.73 -9.01
C VAL A 145 -5.78 -6.61 -9.23
N ASN A 146 -6.89 -6.00 -9.69
CA ASN A 146 -8.19 -6.66 -9.78
C ASN A 146 -8.42 -7.47 -11.08
N LYS A 147 -7.60 -7.22 -12.11
CA LYS A 147 -7.62 -7.89 -13.42
C LYS A 147 -6.22 -7.89 -14.01
N ASP A 148 -5.95 -8.74 -14.99
CA ASP A 148 -4.67 -8.66 -15.70
C ASP A 148 -4.53 -7.28 -16.37
N GLU A 149 -3.42 -6.59 -16.10
CA GLU A 149 -3.15 -5.25 -16.64
C GLU A 149 -1.92 -5.32 -17.54
N ASP A 150 -2.02 -4.82 -18.77
CA ASP A 150 -0.86 -4.66 -19.66
C ASP A 150 -0.13 -3.35 -19.36
N ILE A 151 0.58 -3.34 -18.22
CA ILE A 151 1.37 -2.21 -17.74
C ILE A 151 2.74 -2.68 -17.26
N ILE A 152 3.75 -1.83 -17.39
CA ILE A 152 5.07 -2.05 -16.79
C ILE A 152 5.18 -1.16 -15.56
N THR A 153 5.66 -1.69 -14.45
CA THR A 153 5.91 -0.88 -13.24
C THR A 153 7.39 -0.53 -13.09
N SER A 154 7.69 0.58 -12.43
CA SER A 154 9.04 0.91 -11.98
C SER A 154 9.57 -0.14 -11.00
N SER A 155 10.89 -0.28 -10.93
CA SER A 155 11.57 -1.22 -10.04
C SER A 155 11.42 -0.86 -8.56
N ALA A 156 10.98 0.37 -8.28
CA ALA A 156 10.54 0.84 -6.98
C ALA A 156 9.19 0.26 -6.51
N ILE A 157 8.49 -0.47 -7.39
CA ILE A 157 7.26 -1.19 -7.09
C ILE A 157 7.54 -2.68 -7.20
N LEU A 158 7.40 -3.40 -6.09
CA LEU A 158 7.53 -4.85 -6.02
C LEU A 158 6.21 -5.52 -6.39
N HIS A 159 6.30 -6.65 -7.08
CA HIS A 159 5.17 -7.53 -7.37
C HIS A 159 5.20 -8.67 -6.36
N LEU A 160 4.14 -8.81 -5.58
CA LEU A 160 3.96 -9.86 -4.60
C LEU A 160 2.87 -10.81 -5.08
N ASP A 161 3.26 -12.05 -5.39
CA ASP A 161 2.32 -13.12 -5.73
C ASP A 161 2.12 -14.01 -4.51
N VAL A 162 0.90 -14.08 -3.97
CA VAL A 162 0.59 -14.92 -2.82
C VAL A 162 0.72 -16.39 -3.19
N LYS A 163 1.53 -17.14 -2.43
CA LYS A 163 1.77 -18.58 -2.64
C LYS A 163 1.23 -19.44 -1.49
N ASP A 164 1.00 -18.85 -0.32
CA ASP A 164 0.50 -19.55 0.85
C ASP A 164 -1.04 -19.45 0.95
N LYS A 165 -1.71 -20.60 1.11
CA LYS A 165 -3.17 -20.69 1.18
C LYS A 165 -3.77 -20.18 2.50
N ARG A 166 -2.93 -19.94 3.52
CA ARG A 166 -3.36 -19.39 4.82
C ARG A 166 -3.75 -17.93 4.72
N VAL A 167 -3.41 -17.23 3.63
CA VAL A 167 -3.57 -15.78 3.48
C VAL A 167 -4.25 -15.46 2.15
N LEU A 168 -5.28 -14.61 2.19
CA LEU A 168 -5.94 -14.08 1.00
C LEU A 168 -5.24 -12.79 0.51
N PRO A 169 -5.14 -12.56 -0.81
CA PRO A 169 -4.53 -11.36 -1.37
C PRO A 169 -5.16 -10.05 -0.88
N ASP A 170 -6.48 -9.99 -0.73
CA ASP A 170 -7.20 -8.81 -0.22
C ASP A 170 -6.78 -8.47 1.22
N TYR A 171 -6.83 -9.49 2.08
CA TYR A 171 -6.44 -9.36 3.49
C TYR A 171 -4.98 -8.94 3.60
N LEU A 172 -4.08 -9.58 2.85
CA LEU A 172 -2.66 -9.22 2.86
C LEU A 172 -2.45 -7.76 2.41
N THR A 173 -3.14 -7.32 1.37
CA THR A 173 -3.07 -5.94 0.88
C THR A 173 -3.52 -4.95 1.94
N LEU A 174 -4.60 -5.26 2.69
CA LEU A 174 -5.05 -4.43 3.79
C LEU A 174 -4.00 -4.37 4.92
N VAL A 175 -3.44 -5.52 5.31
CA VAL A 175 -2.41 -5.60 6.35
C VAL A 175 -1.15 -4.84 5.96
N LEU A 176 -0.70 -4.94 4.71
CA LEU A 176 0.46 -4.19 4.22
C LEU A 176 0.28 -2.67 4.31
N ASN A 177 -0.96 -2.17 4.19
CA ASN A 177 -1.28 -0.76 4.36
C ASN A 177 -1.53 -0.34 5.83
N SER A 178 -1.53 -1.29 6.76
CA SER A 178 -1.83 -1.04 8.17
C SER A 178 -0.73 -0.24 8.88
N VAL A 179 -1.08 0.38 10.01
CA VAL A 179 -0.12 1.09 10.85
C VAL A 179 0.97 0.14 11.39
N ALA A 180 0.63 -1.12 11.65
CA ALA A 180 1.60 -2.12 12.13
C ALA A 180 2.70 -2.39 11.10
N VAL A 181 2.35 -2.59 9.82
CA VAL A 181 3.37 -2.79 8.76
C VAL A 181 4.11 -1.50 8.46
N LYS A 182 3.44 -0.34 8.51
CA LYS A 182 4.10 0.96 8.38
C LYS A 182 5.14 1.20 9.47
N MET A 183 4.87 0.80 10.72
CA MET A 183 5.86 0.87 11.80
C MET A 183 7.07 -0.02 11.52
N GLN A 184 6.89 -1.22 10.96
CA GLN A 184 8.01 -2.07 10.53
C GLN A 184 8.82 -1.39 9.41
N ALA A 185 8.15 -0.79 8.43
CA ALA A 185 8.80 -0.04 7.34
C ALA A 185 9.58 1.19 7.86
N GLU A 186 8.98 1.96 8.77
CA GLU A 186 9.61 3.12 9.42
C GLU A 186 10.86 2.71 10.21
N LYS A 187 10.81 1.57 10.90
CA LYS A 187 11.97 1.04 11.61
C LYS A 187 13.09 0.66 10.65
N ASP A 188 12.80 -0.04 9.56
CA ASP A 188 13.83 -0.55 8.64
C ASP A 188 14.42 0.56 7.76
N ALA A 189 13.54 1.35 7.11
CA ALA A 189 13.89 2.31 6.08
C ALA A 189 13.98 3.77 6.58
N GLY A 190 13.63 4.02 7.84
CA GLY A 190 13.69 5.35 8.44
C GLY A 190 15.11 5.91 8.60
N GLY A 191 15.19 7.23 8.74
CA GLY A 191 16.43 7.97 8.99
C GLY A 191 17.10 8.57 7.74
N SER A 192 16.52 8.39 6.56
CA SER A 192 17.01 8.98 5.29
C SER A 192 16.00 9.99 4.73
N ILE A 193 16.49 10.95 3.93
CA ILE A 193 15.62 11.95 3.26
C ILE A 193 14.67 11.25 2.27
N ILE A 194 15.17 10.23 1.57
CA ILE A 194 14.39 9.36 0.70
C ILE A 194 14.42 7.97 1.30
N ASN A 195 13.27 7.48 1.74
CA ASN A 195 13.14 6.15 2.31
C ASN A 195 13.33 5.09 1.21
N HIS A 196 14.17 4.11 1.51
CA HIS A 196 14.45 2.96 0.66
C HIS A 196 14.34 1.69 1.49
N TRP A 197 13.23 0.96 1.31
CA TRP A 197 12.99 -0.29 2.02
C TRP A 197 13.59 -1.44 1.22
N LYS A 198 14.68 -2.02 1.73
CA LYS A 198 15.40 -3.05 0.98
C LYS A 198 14.51 -4.27 0.84
N LYS A 199 14.64 -4.97 -0.29
CA LYS A 199 13.91 -6.23 -0.54
C LYS A 199 14.12 -7.23 0.60
N SER A 200 15.35 -7.36 1.13
CA SER A 200 15.67 -8.25 2.25
C SER A 200 15.00 -7.86 3.56
N GLU A 201 14.70 -6.58 3.76
CA GLU A 201 13.95 -6.09 4.93
C GLU A 201 12.46 -6.41 4.73
N ILE A 202 11.92 -6.12 3.55
CA ILE A 202 10.54 -6.46 3.15
C ILE A 202 10.26 -7.96 3.28
N GLU A 203 11.20 -8.82 2.89
CA GLU A 203 11.10 -10.28 3.03
C GLU A 203 10.93 -10.74 4.49
N ASN A 204 11.40 -9.94 5.45
CA ASN A 204 11.34 -10.23 6.89
C ASN A 204 10.17 -9.56 7.61
N VAL A 205 9.33 -8.79 6.92
CA VAL A 205 8.12 -8.19 7.50
C VAL A 205 7.25 -9.28 8.10
N ILE A 206 6.82 -9.06 9.34
CA ILE A 206 6.00 -9.97 10.10
C ILE A 206 4.53 -9.66 9.84
N ILE A 207 3.80 -10.65 9.33
CA ILE A 207 2.40 -10.57 8.94
C ILE A 207 1.56 -11.44 9.88
N PRO A 208 0.58 -10.87 10.60
CA PRO A 208 -0.36 -11.66 11.39
C PRO A 208 -1.30 -12.47 10.49
N ILE A 209 -1.52 -13.73 10.84
CA ILE A 209 -2.39 -14.67 10.14
C ILE A 209 -3.62 -14.93 11.00
N ILE A 210 -4.75 -14.34 10.59
CA ILE A 210 -6.06 -14.56 11.21
C ILE A 210 -6.82 -15.70 10.52
N THR A 211 -7.93 -16.12 11.13
CA THR A 211 -8.78 -17.19 10.60
C THR A 211 -9.30 -16.85 9.20
N LYS A 212 -9.41 -17.86 8.34
CA LYS A 212 -9.79 -17.68 6.93
C LYS A 212 -11.17 -17.03 6.80
N GLU A 213 -12.10 -17.39 7.67
CA GLU A 213 -13.45 -16.84 7.72
C GLU A 213 -13.44 -15.32 7.95
N LYS A 214 -12.54 -14.83 8.82
CA LYS A 214 -12.39 -13.38 9.05
C LYS A 214 -11.73 -12.68 7.87
N GLN A 215 -10.76 -13.33 7.23
CA GLN A 215 -10.16 -12.79 6.00
C GLN A 215 -11.21 -12.66 4.89
N GLU A 216 -12.10 -13.65 4.73
CA GLU A 216 -13.18 -13.61 3.74
C GLU A 216 -14.20 -12.50 4.04
N GLN A 217 -14.56 -12.28 5.30
CA GLN A 217 -15.39 -11.14 5.72
C GLN A 217 -14.74 -9.80 5.37
N ILE A 218 -13.44 -9.66 5.64
CA ILE A 218 -12.67 -8.46 5.29
C ILE A 218 -12.63 -8.27 3.76
N SER A 219 -12.37 -9.34 3.00
CA SER A 219 -12.39 -9.32 1.54
C SER A 219 -13.72 -8.80 1.00
N GLN A 220 -14.85 -9.29 1.53
CA GLN A 220 -16.18 -8.84 1.10
C GLN A 220 -16.37 -7.33 1.31
N LEU A 221 -16.02 -6.82 2.50
CA LEU A 221 -16.11 -5.39 2.81
C LEU A 221 -15.18 -4.55 1.92
N LEU A 222 -13.99 -5.06 1.61
CA LEU A 222 -13.04 -4.36 0.73
C LEU A 222 -13.60 -4.28 -0.69
N ILE A 223 -14.10 -5.38 -1.24
CA ILE A 223 -14.70 -5.44 -2.58
C ILE A 223 -15.93 -4.50 -2.65
N GLU A 224 -16.79 -4.53 -1.64
CA GLU A 224 -17.95 -3.62 -1.57
C GLU A 224 -17.50 -2.15 -1.55
N SER A 225 -16.50 -1.82 -0.73
CA SER A 225 -15.94 -0.46 -0.68
C SER A 225 -15.35 -0.02 -2.02
N GLU A 226 -14.66 -0.92 -2.73
CA GLU A 226 -14.11 -0.64 -4.06
C GLU A 226 -15.20 -0.43 -5.12
N ASN A 227 -16.27 -1.23 -5.09
CA ASN A 227 -17.40 -1.09 -6.00
C ASN A 227 -18.11 0.26 -5.79
N LEU A 228 -18.44 0.61 -4.55
CA LEU A 228 -19.08 1.89 -4.21
C LEU A 228 -18.20 3.08 -4.59
N ARG A 229 -16.87 2.97 -4.40
CA ARG A 229 -15.92 4.00 -4.81
C ARG A 229 -15.86 4.17 -6.32
N SER A 230 -15.91 3.06 -7.06
CA SER A 230 -15.90 3.06 -8.53
C SER A 230 -17.19 3.66 -9.09
N GLU A 231 -18.34 3.30 -8.52
CA GLU A 231 -19.64 3.87 -8.85
C GLU A 231 -19.66 5.39 -8.57
N SER A 232 -19.21 5.81 -7.39
CA SER A 232 -19.13 7.23 -7.04
C SER A 232 -18.23 8.01 -8.00
N LYS A 233 -17.11 7.42 -8.46
CA LYS A 233 -16.23 8.05 -9.45
C LYS A 233 -16.92 8.18 -10.80
N SER A 234 -17.61 7.13 -11.25
CA SER A 234 -18.36 7.16 -12.52
C SER A 234 -19.48 8.20 -12.52
N ILE A 235 -20.24 8.31 -11.42
CA ILE A 235 -21.29 9.33 -11.26
C ILE A 235 -20.68 10.73 -11.30
N LEU A 236 -19.56 10.95 -10.61
CA LEU A 236 -18.87 12.23 -10.61
C LEU A 236 -18.37 12.61 -12.02
N GLU A 237 -17.76 11.68 -12.74
CA GLU A 237 -17.29 11.89 -14.12
C GLU A 237 -18.47 12.22 -15.06
N LYS A 238 -19.61 11.53 -14.90
CA LYS A 238 -20.83 11.83 -15.66
C LYS A 238 -21.36 13.24 -15.36
N ALA A 239 -21.37 13.63 -14.09
CA ALA A 239 -21.79 14.97 -13.67
C ALA A 239 -20.87 16.06 -14.23
N VAL A 240 -19.54 15.89 -14.16
CA VAL A 240 -18.57 16.84 -14.73
C VAL A 240 -18.79 17.00 -16.23
N LYS A 241 -18.86 15.90 -16.98
CA LYS A 241 -19.11 15.93 -18.43
C LYS A 241 -20.43 16.59 -18.79
N SER A 242 -21.46 16.41 -17.97
CA SER A 242 -22.74 17.09 -18.19
C SER A 242 -22.64 18.61 -18.06
N VAL A 243 -21.85 19.10 -17.09
CA VAL A 243 -21.62 20.54 -16.90
C VAL A 243 -20.83 21.11 -18.07
N GLU A 244 -19.77 20.41 -18.50
CA GLU A 244 -18.99 20.77 -19.69
C GLU A 244 -19.91 20.86 -20.93
N MET A 245 -20.78 19.88 -21.13
CA MET A 245 -21.73 19.86 -22.23
C MET A 245 -22.79 20.97 -22.14
N ALA A 246 -23.22 21.34 -20.94
CA ALA A 246 -24.15 22.46 -20.76
C ALA A 246 -23.51 23.78 -21.20
N ILE A 247 -22.23 23.96 -20.90
CA ILE A 247 -21.45 25.15 -21.29
C ILE A 247 -21.21 25.17 -22.81
N GLU A 248 -20.82 24.05 -23.41
CA GLU A 248 -20.42 24.00 -24.82
C GLU A 248 -21.60 23.88 -25.79
N CYS A 249 -22.62 23.12 -25.40
CA CYS A 249 -23.67 22.61 -26.29
C CYS A 249 -25.10 22.95 -25.82
N GLY A 250 -25.26 23.57 -24.64
CA GLY A 250 -26.54 23.97 -24.06
C GLY A 250 -27.16 22.93 -23.13
N GLU A 251 -27.97 23.42 -22.18
CA GLU A 251 -28.53 22.65 -21.06
C GLU A 251 -29.35 21.43 -21.50
N ASN A 252 -30.11 21.53 -22.60
CA ASN A 252 -30.96 20.44 -23.08
C ASN A 252 -30.14 19.17 -23.42
N LYS A 253 -28.95 19.34 -24.01
CA LYS A 253 -28.06 18.21 -24.34
C LYS A 253 -27.41 17.61 -23.09
N ALA A 254 -27.06 18.45 -22.13
CA ALA A 254 -26.52 18.02 -20.84
C ALA A 254 -27.52 17.17 -20.04
N VAL A 255 -28.79 17.59 -19.98
CA VAL A 255 -29.85 16.85 -19.28
C VAL A 255 -30.13 15.52 -19.96
N ALA A 256 -30.14 15.48 -21.30
CA ALA A 256 -30.27 14.23 -22.05
C ALA A 256 -29.11 13.26 -21.76
N TYR A 257 -27.88 13.78 -21.67
CA TYR A 257 -26.69 12.98 -21.32
C TYR A 257 -26.72 12.46 -19.88
N LEU A 258 -27.21 13.25 -18.91
CA LEU A 258 -27.35 12.80 -17.52
C LEU A 258 -28.37 11.68 -17.36
N ASN A 259 -29.45 11.71 -18.14
CA ASN A 259 -30.56 10.76 -18.04
C ASN A 259 -30.37 9.50 -18.89
N ALA A 260 -29.39 9.47 -19.80
CA ALA A 260 -29.00 8.30 -20.59
C ALA A 260 -28.13 7.33 -19.77
#